data_AF-A0A4U5X8B7-F1
#
_entry.id   AF-A0A4U5X8B7-F1
#
_cell.length_a   1.000
_cell.length_b   1.000
_cell.length_c   1.000
_cell.angle_alpha   90.00
_cell.angle_beta   90.00
_cell.angle_gamma   90.00
#
_symmetry.space_group_name_H-M   'P 1'
#
loop_
_entity.id
_entity.type
_entity.pdbx_description
1 polymer ?
#
loop_
_entity_poly.entity_id
_entity_poly.type
_entity_poly.pdbx_seq_one_letter_code
_entity_poly.pdbx_strand_id
1 'polypeptide(L)' 'MAKFFENAYGNQQAIRRNAWTVVAASLVAYALSAVLWAKGGFAAASPLLLVAVVADAVCLLVYLTFRNRRLGSSK' A
#
# COMPACT_ATOMS: atom_id res chain seq x y z
N MET A 1 4.09 19.11 25.15
CA MET A 1 4.04 17.74 24.57
C MET A 1 3.16 17.59 23.32
N ALA A 2 2.36 18.60 22.91
CA ALA A 2 1.55 18.51 21.69
C ALA A 2 2.36 18.56 20.38
N LYS A 3 3.46 19.35 20.32
CA LYS A 3 4.29 19.51 19.12
C LYS A 3 5.08 18.27 18.68
N PHE A 4 5.35 17.33 19.58
CA PHE A 4 6.02 16.07 19.22
C PHE A 4 5.08 15.13 18.45
N PHE A 5 3.77 15.19 18.71
CA PHE A 5 2.77 14.40 17.98
C PHE A 5 2.45 15.00 16.60
N GLU A 6 2.54 16.32 16.43
CA GLU A 6 2.42 16.94 15.09
C GLU A 6 3.51 16.47 14.12
N ASN A 7 4.72 16.18 14.62
CA ASN A 7 5.80 15.63 13.78
C ASN A 7 5.69 14.10 13.59
N ALA A 8 4.95 13.39 14.42
CA ALA A 8 4.67 11.95 14.26
C ALA A 8 3.56 11.70 13.22
N TYR A 9 2.58 12.60 13.14
CA TYR A 9 1.58 12.66 12.08
C TYR A 9 2.06 13.59 10.97
N GLY A 10 3.09 13.15 10.25
CA GLY A 10 3.72 13.91 9.17
C GLY A 10 2.72 14.56 8.22
N ASN A 11 3.13 15.71 7.66
CA ASN A 11 2.34 16.57 6.75
C ASN A 11 1.31 15.76 5.93
N GLN A 12 0.01 16.06 6.08
CA GLN A 12 -1.06 15.32 5.39
C GLN A 12 -0.88 15.29 3.87
N GLN A 13 -0.24 16.31 3.29
CA GLN A 13 0.10 16.32 1.87
C GLN A 13 1.15 15.26 1.51
N ALA A 14 2.16 15.04 2.35
CA ALA A 14 3.16 14.01 2.17
C ALA A 14 2.54 12.60 2.32
N ILE A 15 1.64 12.41 3.28
CA ILE A 15 0.91 11.14 3.45
C ILE A 15 0.08 10.84 2.19
N ARG A 16 -0.66 11.83 1.67
CA ARG A 16 -1.45 11.66 0.44
C ARG A 16 -0.58 11.34 -0.77
N ARG A 17 0.54 12.07 -0.94
CA ARG A 17 1.49 11.81 -2.03
C ARG A 17 2.04 10.40 -1.94
N ASN A 18 2.45 9.96 -0.75
CA ASN A 18 2.98 8.62 -0.54
C ASN A 18 1.93 7.54 -0.83
N ALA A 19 0.68 7.74 -0.38
CA ALA A 19 -0.42 6.84 -0.70
C ALA A 19 -0.65 6.72 -2.21
N TRP A 20 -0.66 7.86 -2.93
CA TRP A 20 -0.76 7.87 -4.39
C TRP A 20 0.40 7.15 -5.07
N THR A 21 1.64 7.31 -4.58
CA THR A 21 2.80 6.61 -5.15
C THR A 21 2.71 5.10 -4.96
N VAL A 22 2.22 4.63 -3.81
CA VAL A 22 2.04 3.19 -3.57
C VAL A 22 0.96 2.61 -4.49
N VAL A 23 -0.18 3.29 -4.62
CA VAL A 23 -1.26 2.86 -5.53
C VAL A 23 -0.78 2.80 -6.98
N ALA A 24 -0.06 3.83 -7.44
CA ALA A 24 0.50 3.85 -8.79
C ALA A 24 1.52 2.73 -9.00
N ALA A 25 2.40 2.48 -8.03
CA ALA A 25 3.38 1.40 -8.09
C ALA A 25 2.72 0.01 -8.13
N SER A 26 1.71 -0.24 -7.29
CA SER A 26 0.94 -1.50 -7.32
C SER A 26 0.29 -1.72 -8.68
N LEU A 27 -0.35 -0.70 -9.27
CA LEU A 27 -0.96 -0.79 -10.60
C LEU A 27 0.05 -1.16 -11.68
N VAL A 28 1.23 -0.52 -11.66
CA VAL A 28 2.31 -0.82 -12.60
C VAL A 28 2.81 -2.25 -12.42
N ALA A 29 2.96 -2.73 -11.18
CA ALA A 29 3.39 -4.10 -10.89
C ALA A 29 2.39 -5.14 -11.44
N TYR A 30 1.09 -4.91 -11.28
CA TYR A 30 0.06 -5.79 -11.87
C TYR A 30 0.08 -5.76 -13.39
N ALA A 31 0.21 -4.58 -14.01
CA ALA A 31 0.27 -4.46 -15.46
C ALA A 31 1.49 -5.19 -16.04
N LEU A 32 2.67 -5.00 -15.44
CA LEU A 32 3.89 -5.70 -15.83
C LEU A 32 3.74 -7.22 -15.65
N SER A 33 3.09 -7.64 -14.57
CA SER A 33 2.88 -9.06 -14.32
C SER A 33 1.96 -9.70 -15.36
N ALA A 34 0.89 -9.01 -15.76
CA ALA A 34 0.02 -9.46 -16.84
C ALA A 34 0.77 -9.59 -18.17
N VAL A 35 1.66 -8.63 -18.48
CA VAL A 35 2.52 -8.70 -19.68
C VAL A 35 3.50 -9.86 -19.60
N LEU A 36 4.12 -10.09 -18.43
CA LEU A 36 5.02 -11.22 -18.22
C LEU A 36 4.29 -12.56 -18.33
N TRP A 37 3.03 -12.63 -17.88
CA TRP A 37 2.21 -13.82 -18.07
C TRP A 37 1.98 -14.06 -19.56
N ALA A 38 1.55 -13.03 -20.29
CA ALA A 38 1.28 -13.14 -21.72
C ALA A 38 2.51 -13.56 -22.54
N LYS A 39 3.73 -13.15 -22.13
CA LYS A 39 4.98 -13.45 -22.87
C LYS A 39 5.74 -14.68 -22.38
N GLY A 40 5.78 -14.92 -21.07
CA GLY A 40 6.65 -15.92 -20.44
C GLY A 40 5.88 -16.96 -19.62
N GLY A 41 4.54 -16.92 -19.66
CA GLY A 41 3.69 -17.81 -18.89
C GLY A 41 3.68 -17.51 -17.39
N PHE A 42 2.99 -18.36 -16.64
CA PHE A 42 2.75 -18.16 -15.22
C PHE A 42 4.04 -18.10 -14.38
N ALA A 43 5.07 -18.88 -14.74
CA ALA A 43 6.34 -18.90 -14.02
C ALA A 43 7.09 -17.56 -14.07
N ALA A 44 6.96 -16.80 -15.16
CA ALA A 44 7.57 -15.48 -15.29
C ALA A 44 6.77 -14.39 -14.54
N ALA A 45 5.44 -14.54 -14.45
CA ALA A 45 4.55 -13.57 -13.81
C ALA A 45 4.47 -13.73 -12.29
N SER A 46 4.55 -14.97 -11.80
CA SER A 46 4.32 -15.33 -10.39
C SER A 46 5.18 -14.58 -9.37
N PRO A 47 6.50 -14.33 -9.56
CA PRO A 47 7.27 -13.58 -8.57
C PRO A 47 6.78 -12.14 -8.45
N LEU A 48 6.40 -11.51 -9.56
CA LEU A 48 5.92 -10.13 -9.56
C LEU A 48 4.49 -10.02 -8.99
N LEU A 49 3.62 -11.00 -9.29
CA LEU A 49 2.30 -11.09 -8.64
C LEU A 49 2.43 -11.23 -7.13
N LEU A 50 3.35 -12.09 -6.67
CA LEU A 50 3.52 -12.35 -5.24
C LEU A 50 3.93 -11.07 -4.51
N VAL A 51 4.88 -10.31 -5.06
CA VAL A 51 5.29 -9.01 -4.51
C VAL A 51 4.11 -8.02 -4.46
N ALA A 52 3.33 -7.91 -5.55
CA ALA A 52 2.18 -7.01 -5.60
C ALA A 52 1.11 -7.38 -4.55
N VAL A 53 0.79 -8.66 -4.43
CA VAL A 53 -0.21 -9.17 -3.47
C VAL A 53 0.25 -8.96 -2.02
N VAL A 54 1.52 -9.20 -1.71
CA VAL A 54 2.08 -8.96 -0.36
C VAL A 54 2.03 -7.47 -0.02
N ALA A 55 2.39 -6.58 -0.95
CA ALA A 55 2.31 -5.15 -0.73
C ALA A 55 0.87 -4.67 -0.46
N ASP A 56 -0.10 -5.19 -1.21
CA ASP A 56 -1.52 -4.87 -1.00
C ASP A 56 -2.05 -5.41 0.33
N ALA A 57 -1.65 -6.62 0.72
CA ALA A 57 -2.01 -7.20 2.02
C ALA A 57 -1.47 -6.36 3.19
N VAL A 58 -0.23 -5.87 3.09
CA VAL A 58 0.36 -4.96 4.08
C VAL A 58 -0.41 -3.62 4.11
N CYS A 59 -0.74 -3.06 2.95
CA CYS A 59 -1.54 -1.83 2.88
C CYS A 59 -2.93 -1.99 3.53
N LEU A 60 -3.61 -3.09 3.24
CA LEU A 60 -4.90 -3.43 3.86
C LEU A 60 -4.77 -3.60 5.37
N LEU A 61 -3.74 -4.29 5.85
CA LEU A 61 -3.50 -4.49 7.27
C LEU A 61 -3.25 -3.16 8.00
N VAL A 62 -2.43 -2.29 7.41
CA VAL A 62 -2.21 -0.93 7.90
C VAL A 62 -3.53 -0.16 7.95
N TYR A 63 -4.30 -0.16 6.86
CA TYR A 63 -5.61 0.50 6.81
C TYR A 63 -6.57 0.00 7.88
N LEU A 64 -6.73 -1.31 8.03
CA LEU A 64 -7.61 -1.92 9.03
C LEU A 64 -7.16 -1.61 10.47
N THR A 65 -5.85 -1.61 10.72
CA THR A 65 -5.28 -1.27 12.03
C THR A 65 -5.62 0.18 12.42
N PHE A 66 -5.47 1.12 11.49
CA PHE A 66 -5.83 2.52 11.73
C PHE A 66 -7.35 2.73 11.80
N ARG A 67 -8.13 2.03 10.96
CA ARG A 67 -9.59 2.12 10.97
C ARG A 67 -10.17 1.64 12.30
N ASN A 68 -9.71 0.51 12.83
CA ASN A 68 -10.17 -0.02 14.12
C ASN A 68 -9.82 0.92 15.29
N ARG A 69 -8.65 1.57 15.25
CA ARG A 69 -8.26 2.56 16.28
C ARG A 69 -9.15 3.80 16.27
N ARG A 70 -9.60 4.27 15.11
CA ARG A 70 -10.53 5.42 15.02
C ARG A 70 -11.91 5.11 15.60
N LEU A 71 -12.40 3.89 15.42
CA LEU A 71 -13.69 3.45 15.98
C LEU A 71 -13.63 3.23 17.49
N GLY A 72 -12.49 2.75 18.02
CA GLY A 72 -12.29 2.55 19.47
C GLY A 72 -12.09 3.84 20.28
N SER A 73 -11.75 4.96 19.63
CA SER A 73 -11.51 6.25 20.29
C SER A 73 -12.78 7.12 20.47
N SER A 74 -13.96 6.60 20.06
CA SER A 74 -15.24 7.30 20.17
C SER A 74 -16.05 6.86 21.41
N LYS A 75 -15.37 6.71 22.56
CA LYS A 75 -16.00 6.48 23.87
C LYS A 75 -15.40 7.43 24.90
#